data_AF-A0ABD5M3Z2-F1
#
_entry.id   AF-A0ABD5M3Z2-F1
#
_cell.length_a   1.000
_cell.length_b   1.000
_cell.length_c   1.000
_cell.angle_alpha   90.00
_cell.angle_beta   90.00
_cell.angle_gamma   90.00
#
_symmetry.space_group_name_H-M   'P 1'
#
loop_
_entity.id
_entity.type
_entity.pdbx_description
1 polymer ?
#
loop_
_entity_poly.entity_id
_entity_poly.type
_entity_poly.pdbx_seq_one_letter_code
_entity_poly.pdbx_strand_id
1 'polypeptide(L)'
;MKNTRLVYTVILGNYDTLKEVKHISKNIDYICITDNKNITSKTWKIITIDDCENFTLENRRYKFLPFLYFDYEESIYVDGNISIIGDMTFIFDKYLKQHDIAIPKHPFRNCIYDEAHYCIKIKKNNN
;
A
#
# COMPACT_ATOMS: atom_id res chain seq x y z
N MET A 1 -1.77 14.14 -20.63
CA MET A 1 -1.90 12.67 -20.75
C MET A 1 -2.07 12.12 -19.35
N LYS A 2 -2.98 11.15 -19.15
CA LYS A 2 -3.18 10.50 -17.85
C LYS A 2 -2.00 9.56 -17.59
N ASN A 3 -1.47 9.52 -16.36
CA ASN A 3 -0.45 8.55 -15.99
C ASN A 3 -1.06 7.14 -15.94
N THR A 4 -0.31 6.11 -16.32
CA THR A 4 -0.78 4.71 -16.31
C THR A 4 -0.35 3.94 -15.06
N ARG A 5 0.51 4.54 -14.23
CA ARG A 5 1.10 3.92 -13.02
C ARG A 5 0.64 4.62 -11.75
N LEU A 6 0.27 3.82 -10.76
CA LEU A 6 -0.20 4.28 -9.46
C LEU A 6 0.63 3.69 -8.31
N VAL A 7 1.08 4.55 -7.40
CA VAL A 7 1.51 4.12 -6.06
C VAL A 7 0.47 4.59 -5.06
N TYR A 8 0.02 3.72 -4.17
CA TYR A 8 -1.03 4.08 -3.23
C TYR A 8 -0.84 3.47 -1.85
N THR A 9 -1.42 4.13 -0.85
CA THR A 9 -1.48 3.67 0.54
C THR A 9 -2.88 3.87 1.09
N VAL A 10 -3.24 3.06 2.10
CA VAL A 10 -4.56 3.11 2.73
C VAL A 10 -4.34 3.22 4.23
N ILE A 11 -4.76 4.33 4.82
CA ILE A 11 -4.58 4.63 6.25
C ILE A 11 -5.96 4.88 6.85
N LEU A 12 -6.47 3.86 7.55
CA LEU A 12 -7.81 3.88 8.13
C LEU A 12 -7.77 3.80 9.66
N GLY A 13 -8.74 4.41 10.33
CA GLY A 13 -8.90 4.34 11.79
C GLY A 13 -7.73 4.95 12.55
N ASN A 14 -7.03 5.92 11.95
CA ASN A 14 -5.81 6.55 12.46
C ASN A 14 -4.68 5.54 12.79
N TYR A 15 -4.64 4.40 12.10
CA TYR A 15 -3.68 3.32 12.37
C TYR A 15 -2.21 3.73 12.14
N ASP A 16 -1.97 4.51 11.08
CA ASP A 16 -0.65 5.00 10.71
C ASP A 16 -0.67 6.53 10.53
N THR A 17 0.50 7.15 10.57
CA THR A 17 0.69 8.55 10.16
C THR A 17 1.20 8.60 8.73
N LEU A 18 0.53 9.37 7.86
CA LEU A 18 0.93 9.52 6.47
C LEU A 18 2.35 10.10 6.37
N LYS A 19 3.22 9.40 5.64
CA LYS A 19 4.59 9.84 5.37
C LYS A 19 4.67 10.44 3.97
N GLU A 20 5.17 11.67 3.86
CA GLU A 20 5.42 12.30 2.56
C GLU A 20 6.40 11.48 1.72
N VAL A 21 6.16 11.43 0.42
CA VAL A 21 7.07 10.79 -0.55
C VAL A 21 8.34 11.63 -0.67
N LYS A 22 9.49 11.06 -0.35
CA LYS A 22 10.76 11.80 -0.39
C LYS A 22 11.33 11.92 -1.80
N HIS A 23 10.95 11.02 -2.70
CA HIS A 23 11.36 11.03 -4.10
C HIS A 23 10.16 10.82 -5.02
N ILE A 24 9.67 11.90 -5.64
CA ILE A 24 8.56 11.86 -6.58
C ILE A 24 9.06 11.36 -7.93
N SER A 25 8.56 10.20 -8.35
CA SER A 25 8.91 9.61 -9.64
C SER A 25 8.07 10.24 -10.74
N LYS A 26 8.66 10.44 -11.93
CA LYS A 26 7.95 11.02 -13.07
C LYS A 26 6.91 10.04 -13.62
N ASN A 27 5.75 10.55 -14.05
CA ASN A 27 4.66 9.78 -14.66
C ASN A 27 4.03 8.71 -13.74
N ILE A 28 4.10 8.89 -12.42
CA ILE A 28 3.47 8.03 -11.43
C ILE A 28 2.58 8.89 -10.54
N ASP A 29 1.33 8.47 -10.37
CA ASP A 29 0.41 9.11 -9.44
C ASP A 29 0.55 8.51 -8.05
N TYR A 30 0.35 9.35 -7.01
CA TYR A 30 0.45 8.96 -5.61
C TYR A 30 -0.88 9.24 -4.90
N ILE A 31 -1.54 8.19 -4.39
CA ILE A 31 -2.85 8.31 -3.72
C ILE A 31 -2.79 7.79 -2.29
N CYS A 32 -3.34 8.55 -1.34
CA CYS A 32 -3.62 8.08 0.01
C CYS A 32 -5.13 8.02 0.21
N ILE A 33 -5.63 6.85 0.60
CA ILE A 33 -7.03 6.62 0.97
C ILE A 33 -7.14 6.66 2.48
N THR A 34 -8.07 7.43 3.01
CA THR A 34 -8.24 7.61 4.46
C THR A 34 -9.68 7.93 4.85
N ASP A 35 -10.11 7.56 6.06
CA ASP A 35 -11.36 8.01 6.69
C ASP A 35 -11.19 9.37 7.41
N ASN A 36 -9.95 9.81 7.63
CA ASN A 36 -9.65 11.03 8.36
C ASN A 36 -9.65 12.26 7.43
N LYS A 37 -10.72 13.07 7.54
CA LYS A 37 -10.94 14.32 6.80
C LYS A 37 -9.88 15.41 7.04
N ASN A 38 -9.06 15.27 8.08
CA ASN A 38 -8.04 16.26 8.44
C ASN A 38 -6.66 15.94 7.84
N ILE A 39 -6.46 14.75 7.28
CA ILE A 39 -5.19 14.42 6.63
C ILE A 39 -5.05 15.24 5.36
N THR A 40 -3.91 15.92 5.25
CA THR A 40 -3.49 16.65 4.05
C THR A 40 -2.08 16.21 3.67
N SER A 41 -1.72 16.39 2.41
CA SER A 41 -0.38 16.04 1.94
C SER A 41 0.07 16.94 0.81
N LYS A 42 1.39 17.13 0.71
CA LYS A 42 2.03 17.84 -0.41
C LYS A 42 2.35 16.90 -1.56
N THR A 43 2.54 15.61 -1.26
CA THR A 43 3.00 14.61 -2.22
C THR A 43 1.95 13.57 -2.58
N TRP A 44 0.95 13.37 -1.72
CA TRP A 44 -0.15 12.44 -1.96
C TRP A 44 -1.42 13.18 -2.34
N LYS A 45 -2.13 12.69 -3.35
CA LYS A 45 -3.54 13.02 -3.55
C LYS A 45 -4.35 12.27 -2.49
N ILE A 46 -5.07 13.02 -1.66
CA ILE A 46 -5.92 12.45 -0.61
C ILE A 46 -7.29 12.10 -1.20
N ILE A 47 -7.73 10.86 -1.00
CA ILE A 47 -9.10 10.42 -1.24
C ILE A 47 -9.68 10.06 0.13
N THR A 48 -10.63 10.87 0.58
CA THR A 48 -11.34 10.60 1.83
C THR A 48 -12.55 9.73 1.58
N ILE A 49 -12.75 8.71 2.42
CA ILE A 49 -13.92 7.85 2.44
C ILE A 49 -14.72 8.09 3.71
N ASP A 50 -15.98 7.67 3.71
CA ASP A 50 -16.77 7.64 4.94
C ASP A 50 -16.26 6.53 5.88
N ASP A 51 -16.64 6.66 7.15
CA ASP A 51 -16.33 5.66 8.17
C ASP A 51 -16.89 4.27 7.77
N CYS A 52 -16.24 3.23 8.26
CA CYS A 52 -16.56 1.86 7.91
C CYS A 52 -16.58 0.96 9.15
N GLU A 53 -17.38 -0.11 9.09
CA GLU A 53 -17.52 -1.02 10.24
C GLU A 53 -16.22 -1.72 10.63
N ASN A 54 -15.35 -2.00 9.65
CA ASN A 54 -14.10 -2.72 9.88
C ASN A 54 -12.95 -2.19 9.02
N PHE A 55 -12.17 -1.29 9.62
CA PHE A 55 -10.98 -0.70 8.99
C PHE A 55 -9.97 -1.73 8.46
N THR A 56 -9.82 -2.88 9.14
CA THR A 56 -8.88 -3.92 8.70
C THR A 56 -9.36 -4.60 7.43
N LEU A 57 -10.65 -4.92 7.35
CA LEU A 57 -11.23 -5.54 6.17
C LEU A 57 -11.24 -4.56 4.99
N GLU A 58 -11.62 -3.30 5.24
CA GLU A 58 -11.59 -2.26 4.21
C GLU A 58 -10.18 -2.00 3.67
N ASN A 59 -9.18 -1.89 4.55
CA ASN A 59 -7.79 -1.74 4.11
C ASN A 59 -7.37 -2.90 3.18
N ARG A 60 -7.69 -4.14 3.56
CA ARG A 60 -7.40 -5.33 2.73
C ARG A 60 -8.13 -5.28 1.39
N ARG A 61 -9.36 -4.75 1.34
CA ARG A 61 -10.14 -4.62 0.11
C ARG A 61 -9.44 -3.70 -0.89
N TYR A 62 -9.01 -2.52 -0.47
CA TYR A 62 -8.20 -1.62 -1.31
C TYR A 62 -6.82 -2.20 -1.67
N LYS A 63 -6.19 -2.93 -0.74
CA LYS A 63 -4.86 -3.54 -0.94
C LYS A 63 -4.87 -4.63 -2.00
N PHE A 64 -5.87 -5.52 -1.98
CA PHE A 64 -5.91 -6.68 -2.87
C PHE A 64 -6.76 -6.49 -4.12
N LEU A 65 -7.69 -5.53 -4.13
CA LEU A 65 -8.61 -5.29 -5.25
C LEU A 65 -8.52 -3.84 -5.77
N PRO A 66 -7.31 -3.30 -6.07
CA PRO A 66 -7.18 -1.91 -6.53
C PRO A 66 -7.96 -1.61 -7.81
N PHE A 67 -8.12 -2.59 -8.69
CA PHE A 67 -8.82 -2.46 -9.97
C PHE A 67 -10.31 -2.13 -9.85
N LEU A 68 -10.91 -2.32 -8.67
CA LEU A 68 -12.29 -1.88 -8.40
C LEU A 68 -12.40 -0.38 -8.15
N TYR A 69 -11.28 0.27 -7.80
CA TYR A 69 -11.25 1.66 -7.32
C TYR A 69 -10.44 2.59 -8.21
N PHE A 70 -9.47 2.04 -8.93
CA PHE A 70 -8.53 2.80 -9.72
C PHE A 70 -8.44 2.25 -11.13
N ASP A 71 -8.49 3.17 -12.10
CA ASP A 71 -8.34 2.88 -13.52
C ASP A 71 -6.88 3.20 -13.94
N TYR A 72 -5.96 2.30 -13.62
CA TYR A 72 -4.53 2.34 -13.98
C TYR A 72 -4.10 0.97 -14.50
N GLU A 73 -3.07 0.94 -15.34
CA GLU A 73 -2.54 -0.30 -15.91
C GLU A 73 -1.71 -1.07 -14.87
N GLU A 74 -0.93 -0.35 -14.06
CA GLU A 74 -0.07 -0.94 -13.04
C GLU A 74 -0.26 -0.20 -11.72
N SER A 75 -0.31 -0.93 -10.59
CA SER A 75 -0.38 -0.32 -9.27
C SER A 75 0.54 -0.99 -8.25
N ILE A 76 1.08 -0.20 -7.33
CA ILE A 76 1.86 -0.66 -6.18
C ILE A 76 1.21 -0.13 -4.91
N TYR A 77 0.78 -1.06 -4.05
CA TYR A 77 0.37 -0.74 -2.70
C TYR A 77 1.61 -0.63 -1.78
N VAL A 78 1.68 0.40 -0.94
CA VAL A 78 2.66 0.54 0.14
C VAL A 78 1.96 0.69 1.48
N ASP A 79 2.39 -0.07 2.50
CA ASP A 79 1.86 0.09 3.86
C ASP A 79 2.18 1.50 4.40
N GLY A 80 1.28 2.07 5.22
CA GLY A 80 1.37 3.47 5.67
C GLY A 80 2.65 3.78 6.48
N ASN A 81 3.25 2.75 7.08
CA ASN A 81 4.52 2.86 7.78
C ASN A 81 5.78 2.81 6.88
N ILE A 82 5.64 2.61 5.57
CA ILE A 82 6.76 2.57 4.62
C ILE A 82 7.05 3.96 4.06
N SER A 83 8.33 4.32 3.92
CA SER A 83 8.76 5.56 3.28
C SER A 83 9.31 5.29 1.88
N ILE A 84 8.82 6.03 0.90
CA ILE A 84 9.34 6.02 -0.47
C ILE A 84 10.50 7.02 -0.55
N ILE A 85 11.71 6.50 -0.75
CA ILE A 85 12.96 7.26 -0.72
C ILE A 85 13.72 7.30 -2.05
N GLY A 86 13.21 6.62 -3.08
CA GLY A 86 13.85 6.52 -4.40
C GLY A 86 12.85 6.38 -5.53
N ASP A 87 13.36 6.27 -6.75
CA ASP A 87 12.56 6.17 -7.97
C ASP A 87 11.78 4.85 -8.04
N MET A 88 10.45 4.95 -8.03
CA MET A 88 9.53 3.84 -8.08
C MET A 88 9.42 3.23 -9.48
N THR A 89 9.81 3.95 -10.53
CA THR A 89 9.79 3.49 -11.93
C THR A 89 10.54 2.16 -12.08
N PHE A 90 11.64 2.01 -11.36
CA PHE A 90 12.44 0.79 -11.34
C PHE A 90 11.64 -0.44 -10.87
N ILE A 91 10.75 -0.29 -9.87
CA ILE A 91 9.99 -1.42 -9.33
C ILE A 91 8.96 -1.90 -10.36
N PHE A 92 8.23 -0.99 -10.99
CA PHE A 92 7.32 -1.31 -12.08
C PHE A 92 8.05 -2.03 -13.21
N ASP A 93 9.11 -1.40 -13.72
CA ASP A 93 9.84 -1.91 -14.89
C ASP A 93 10.53 -3.25 -14.66
N LYS A 94 11.02 -3.49 -13.43
CA LYS A 94 11.74 -4.72 -13.12
C LYS A 94 10.81 -5.89 -12.83
N TYR A 95 9.70 -5.66 -12.14
CA TYR A 95 8.91 -6.76 -11.59
C TYR A 95 7.56 -6.95 -12.27
N LEU A 96 6.89 -5.88 -12.69
CA LEU A 96 5.52 -5.95 -13.25
C LEU A 96 5.49 -6.11 -14.78
N LYS A 97 6.59 -5.85 -15.49
CA LYS A 97 6.68 -6.16 -16.94
C LYS A 97 6.59 -7.64 -17.27
N GLN A 98 6.94 -8.52 -16.33
CA GLN A 98 7.05 -9.96 -16.55
C GLN A 98 6.01 -10.77 -15.75
N HIS A 99 5.33 -10.14 -14.78
CA HIS A 99 4.44 -10.81 -13.84
C HIS A 99 3.25 -9.92 -13.53
N ASP A 100 2.07 -10.53 -13.40
CA ASP A 100 0.85 -9.81 -13.03
C ASP A 100 0.89 -9.29 -11.59
N ILE A 101 1.61 -9.99 -10.71
CA ILE A 101 1.73 -9.67 -9.28
C ILE A 101 3.18 -9.89 -8.82
N ALA A 102 3.71 -8.93 -8.06
CA ALA A 102 5.01 -9.03 -7.40
C ALA A 102 4.89 -8.70 -5.91
N ILE A 103 5.46 -9.56 -5.06
CA ILE A 103 5.42 -9.43 -3.60
C ILE A 103 6.83 -9.61 -3.05
N PRO A 104 7.31 -8.72 -2.14
CA PRO A 104 8.62 -8.89 -1.53
C PRO A 104 8.68 -10.18 -0.71
N LYS A 105 9.81 -10.89 -0.79
CA LYS A 105 10.06 -12.06 0.07
C LYS A 105 10.11 -11.63 1.53
N HIS A 106 9.55 -12.44 2.41
CA HIS A 106 9.61 -12.19 3.84
C HIS A 106 11.08 -12.20 4.31
N PRO A 107 11.54 -11.18 5.06
CA PRO A 107 12.97 -10.95 5.29
C PRO A 107 13.63 -11.98 6.22
N PHE A 108 12.86 -12.59 7.12
CA PHE A 108 13.41 -13.49 8.14
C PHE A 108 13.10 -14.97 7.92
N ARG A 109 12.16 -15.28 7.03
CA ARG A 109 11.59 -16.63 6.89
C ARG A 109 11.16 -16.84 5.45
N ASN A 110 11.37 -18.04 4.95
CA ASN A 110 10.99 -18.47 3.60
C ASN A 110 10.03 -19.66 3.63
N CYS A 111 9.57 -20.07 4.82
CA CYS A 111 8.69 -21.21 5.05
C CYS A 111 7.43 -20.75 5.79
N ILE A 112 6.27 -21.14 5.27
CA ILE A 112 4.97 -20.77 5.85
C ILE A 112 4.74 -21.43 7.22
N TYR A 113 5.26 -22.65 7.43
CA TYR A 113 5.15 -23.34 8.70
C TYR A 113 5.97 -22.65 9.79
N ASP A 114 7.20 -22.23 9.46
CA ASP A 114 8.04 -21.48 10.41
C ASP A 114 7.44 -20.12 10.77
N GLU A 115 6.81 -19.44 9.80
CA GLU A 115 6.05 -18.21 10.06
C GLU A 115 4.88 -18.46 11.01
N ALA A 116 4.12 -19.53 10.78
CA ALA A 116 2.98 -19.89 11.63
C ALA A 116 3.43 -20.19 13.07
N HIS A 117 4.46 -21.02 13.24
CA HIS A 117 5.04 -21.32 14.55
C HIS A 117 5.54 -20.05 15.26
N TYR A 118 6.19 -19.15 14.53
CA TYR A 118 6.62 -17.87 15.08
C TYR A 118 5.43 -17.01 15.53
N CYS A 119 4.38 -16.89 14.70
CA CYS A 119 3.18 -16.11 15.03
C CYS A 119 2.48 -16.63 16.30
N ILE A 120 2.35 -17.95 16.45
CA ILE A 120 1.82 -18.58 17.67
C ILE A 120 2.71 -18.25 18.88
N LYS A 121 4.03 -18.39 18.73
CA LYS A 121 4.99 -18.11 19.79
C LYS A 121 4.90 -16.67 20.31
N ILE A 122 4.71 -15.70 19.41
CA ILE A 122 4.56 -14.28 19.79
C ILE A 122 3.12 -13.88 20.11
N LYS A 123 2.17 -14.83 20.13
CA LYS A 123 0.74 -14.59 20.36
C LYS A 123 0.12 -13.58 19.40
N LYS A 124 0.63 -13.50 18.16
CA LYS A 124 0.09 -12.61 17.13
C LYS A 124 -1.28 -13.15 16.70
N ASN A 125 -2.31 -12.29 16.77
CA ASN A 125 -3.73 -12.61 16.57
C ASN A 125 -4.43 -13.38 17.71
N ASN A 126 -3.88 -13.41 18.94
CA ASN A 126 -4.58 -13.95 20.11
C ASN A 126 -5.37 -12.86 20.86
N ASN A 127 -6.26 -12.16 20.14
CA ASN A 127 -7.31 -11.36 20.78
C ASN A 127 -8.48 -12.27 21.16
#